data_AF-A0A7S0VN15-F1
#
_entry.id   AF-A0A7S0VN15-F1
#
_cell.length_a   1.000
_cell.length_b   1.000
_cell.length_c   1.000
_cell.angle_alpha   90.00
_cell.angle_beta   90.00
_cell.angle_gamma   90.00
#
_symmetry.space_group_name_H-M   'P 1'
#
loop_
_entity.id
_entity.type
_entity.pdbx_description
1 polymer ?
#
loop_
_entity_poly.entity_id
_entity_poly.type
_entity_poly.pdbx_seq_one_letter_code
_entity_poly.pdbx_strand_id
1 'polypeptide(L)'
;GMRTQEKANFIHKMMAFEQLRGTGPYTTFLQMVYDLVSAPNPADPDLVSKVQRAWMIGLRCRDPAMRKSFFTFFEGQVPKGLHARLHHVIAKQEWDSIGDSYWLKHGVELILNMARADEPLGGGP
;
A
#
# COMPACT_ATOMS: atom_id res chain seq x y z
N GLY A 1 19.76 -16.85 10.91
CA GLY A 1 18.64 -16.71 9.95
C GLY A 1 19.02 -15.75 8.84
N MET A 2 18.28 -15.71 7.72
CA MET A 2 18.54 -14.79 6.59
C MET A 2 18.60 -13.32 7.03
N ARG A 3 19.49 -12.53 6.39
CA ARG A 3 19.62 -11.08 6.59
C ARG A 3 18.43 -10.33 6.00
N THR A 4 18.10 -9.15 6.53
CA THR A 4 17.00 -8.30 6.03
C THR A 4 17.08 -8.04 4.52
N GLN A 5 18.27 -7.78 3.99
CA GLN A 5 18.46 -7.57 2.55
C GLN A 5 18.15 -8.83 1.72
N GLU A 6 18.51 -10.01 2.22
CA GLU A 6 18.25 -11.27 1.51
C GLU A 6 16.74 -11.57 1.48
N LYS A 7 16.04 -11.28 2.58
CA LYS A 7 14.57 -11.38 2.65
C LYS A 7 13.90 -10.42 1.66
N ALA A 8 14.32 -9.15 1.64
CA ALA A 8 13.78 -8.15 0.70
C ALA A 8 14.02 -8.55 -0.75
N ASN A 9 15.23 -8.99 -1.10
CA ASN A 9 15.57 -9.45 -2.44
C ASN A 9 14.73 -10.65 -2.87
N PHE A 10 14.44 -11.58 -1.95
CA PHE A 10 13.57 -12.71 -2.22
C PHE A 10 12.14 -12.26 -2.52
N ILE A 11 11.58 -11.37 -1.69
CA ILE A 11 10.23 -10.79 -1.89
C ILE A 11 10.14 -10.06 -3.22
N HIS A 12 11.15 -9.27 -3.60
CA HIS A 12 11.17 -8.59 -4.89
C HIS A 12 11.18 -9.54 -6.08
N LYS A 13 11.89 -10.68 -5.99
CA LYS A 13 11.84 -11.70 -7.05
C LYS A 13 10.44 -12.31 -7.19
N MET A 14 9.69 -12.45 -6.10
CA MET A 14 8.33 -12.98 -6.13
C MET A 14 7.31 -12.04 -6.78
N MET A 15 7.62 -10.74 -6.93
CA MET A 15 6.76 -9.81 -7.68
C MET A 15 6.55 -10.26 -9.14
N ALA A 16 7.45 -11.09 -9.69
CA ALA A 16 7.28 -11.70 -11.01
C ALA A 16 6.00 -12.55 -11.15
N PHE A 17 5.41 -13.00 -10.03
CA PHE A 17 4.14 -13.74 -10.04
C PHE A 17 2.97 -12.92 -10.59
N GLU A 18 3.07 -11.59 -10.58
CA GLU A 18 2.06 -10.72 -11.20
C GLU A 18 1.90 -10.98 -12.71
N GLN A 19 2.97 -11.39 -13.38
CA GLN A 19 2.99 -11.65 -14.83
C GLN A 19 2.63 -13.10 -15.19
N LEU A 20 2.52 -13.99 -14.20
CA LEU A 20 2.22 -15.39 -14.45
C LEU A 20 0.76 -15.59 -14.85
N ARG A 21 0.51 -16.58 -15.71
CA ARG A 21 -0.85 -17.02 -16.02
C ARG A 21 -1.41 -17.77 -14.80
N GLY A 22 -2.56 -17.33 -14.30
CA GLY A 22 -3.24 -17.92 -13.15
C GLY A 22 -3.04 -17.09 -11.87
N THR A 23 -4.06 -17.05 -11.02
CA THR A 23 -4.11 -16.14 -9.86
C THR A 23 -3.52 -16.72 -8.58
N GLY A 24 -3.38 -18.06 -8.48
CA GLY A 24 -2.97 -18.73 -7.24
C GLY A 24 -1.64 -18.22 -6.65
N PRO A 25 -0.51 -18.30 -7.38
CA PRO A 25 0.78 -17.84 -6.86
C PRO A 25 0.80 -16.36 -6.50
N TYR A 26 0.13 -15.52 -7.30
CA TYR A 26 0.05 -14.09 -7.07
C TYR A 26 -0.76 -13.75 -5.80
N THR A 27 -1.92 -14.39 -5.61
CA THR A 27 -2.73 -14.21 -4.39
C THR A 27 -1.97 -14.66 -3.14
N THR A 28 -1.29 -15.81 -3.19
CA THR A 28 -0.47 -16.28 -2.06
C THR A 28 0.68 -15.32 -1.75
N PHE A 29 1.34 -14.77 -2.77
CA PHE A 29 2.37 -13.74 -2.59
C PHE A 29 1.81 -12.49 -1.92
N LEU A 30 0.69 -11.96 -2.40
CA LEU A 30 0.07 -10.78 -1.80
C LEU A 30 -0.34 -11.01 -0.34
N GLN A 31 -0.92 -12.17 -0.03
CA GLN A 31 -1.27 -12.52 1.35
C GLN A 31 -0.03 -12.55 2.24
N MET A 32 1.05 -13.19 1.79
CA MET A 32 2.32 -13.24 2.51
C MET A 32 2.92 -11.84 2.74
N VAL A 33 2.88 -10.97 1.73
CA VAL A 33 3.35 -9.58 1.86
C VAL A 33 2.49 -8.81 2.84
N TYR A 34 1.17 -8.98 2.80
CA TYR A 34 0.26 -8.34 3.74
C TYR A 34 0.56 -8.79 5.17
N ASP A 35 0.60 -10.10 5.42
CA ASP A 35 0.87 -10.68 6.74
C ASP A 35 2.22 -10.20 7.31
N LEU A 36 3.23 -10.02 6.45
CA LEU A 36 4.53 -9.48 6.84
C LEU A 36 4.43 -8.04 7.37
N VAL A 37 3.69 -7.18 6.67
CA VAL A 37 3.65 -5.73 6.98
C VAL A 37 2.60 -5.37 8.02
N SER A 38 1.53 -6.16 8.13
CA SER A 38 0.42 -5.91 9.06
C SER A 38 0.50 -6.74 10.35
N ALA A 39 1.59 -7.46 10.59
CA ALA A 39 1.71 -8.34 11.76
C ALA A 39 1.61 -7.54 13.08
N PRO A 40 0.99 -8.12 14.14
CA PRO A 40 0.81 -7.43 15.43
C PRO A 40 2.12 -7.10 16.15
N ASN A 41 3.21 -7.81 15.83
CA ASN A 41 4.56 -7.34 16.08
C ASN A 41 5.15 -6.97 14.71
N PRO A 42 5.15 -5.68 14.33
CA PRO A 42 5.46 -5.28 12.98
C PRO A 42 6.84 -5.82 12.58
N ALA A 43 6.95 -6.27 11.33
CA ALA A 43 8.26 -6.60 10.78
C ALA A 43 9.22 -5.42 10.99
N ASP A 44 10.50 -5.75 11.13
CA ASP A 44 11.61 -4.78 11.18
C ASP A 44 11.31 -3.59 10.23
N PRO A 45 11.23 -2.33 10.74
CA PRO A 45 10.93 -1.16 9.91
C PRO A 45 11.85 -1.04 8.69
N ASP A 46 13.11 -1.49 8.80
CA ASP A 46 14.03 -1.56 7.66
C ASP A 46 13.53 -2.55 6.60
N LEU A 47 13.01 -3.71 7.00
CA LEU A 47 12.40 -4.67 6.07
C LEU A 47 11.16 -4.09 5.41
N VAL A 48 10.25 -3.48 6.18
CA VAL A 48 8.99 -2.90 5.68
C VAL A 48 9.26 -1.81 4.64
N SER A 49 10.24 -0.94 4.90
CA SER A 49 10.72 0.07 3.95
C SER A 49 11.30 -0.59 2.68
N LYS A 50 12.17 -1.59 2.85
CA LYS A 50 12.80 -2.30 1.73
C LYS A 50 11.83 -3.04 0.84
N VAL A 51 10.68 -3.49 1.36
CA VAL A 51 9.64 -4.19 0.58
C VAL A 51 8.51 -3.28 0.13
N GLN A 52 8.69 -1.96 0.15
CA GLN A 52 7.67 -0.99 -0.25
C GLN A 52 7.02 -1.28 -1.59
N ARG A 53 7.83 -1.58 -2.60
CA ARG A 53 7.33 -1.90 -3.94
C ARG A 53 6.39 -3.11 -3.95
N ALA A 54 6.64 -4.10 -3.08
CA ALA A 54 5.83 -5.31 -3.00
C ALA A 54 4.46 -5.05 -2.36
N TRP A 55 4.39 -4.31 -1.24
CA TRP A 55 3.09 -4.01 -0.63
C TRP A 55 2.30 -2.93 -1.39
N MET A 56 2.97 -2.04 -2.13
CA MET A 56 2.30 -1.08 -3.03
C MET A 56 1.52 -1.75 -4.15
N ILE A 57 2.01 -2.87 -4.71
CA ILE A 57 1.26 -3.67 -5.71
C ILE A 57 -0.10 -4.13 -5.14
N GLY A 58 -0.17 -4.39 -3.82
CA GLY A 58 -1.41 -4.73 -3.14
C GLY A 58 -2.52 -3.68 -3.29
N LEU A 59 -2.17 -2.40 -3.47
CA LEU A 59 -3.14 -1.32 -3.70
C LEU A 59 -3.88 -1.44 -5.04
N ARG A 60 -3.32 -2.17 -6.01
CA ARG A 60 -3.94 -2.40 -7.32
C ARG A 60 -4.39 -3.84 -7.53
N CYS A 61 -4.35 -4.69 -6.51
CA CYS A 61 -4.77 -6.08 -6.66
C CYS A 61 -6.26 -6.18 -7.03
N ARG A 62 -6.65 -7.27 -7.71
CA ARG A 62 -8.02 -7.43 -8.23
C ARG A 62 -9.04 -7.66 -7.12
N ASP A 63 -8.68 -8.42 -6.10
CA ASP A 63 -9.53 -8.72 -4.95
C ASP A 63 -9.84 -7.44 -4.15
N PRO A 64 -11.11 -6.99 -4.10
CA PRO A 64 -11.48 -5.77 -3.38
C PRO A 64 -11.20 -5.84 -1.87
N ALA A 65 -11.37 -7.00 -1.25
CA ALA A 65 -11.17 -7.16 0.19
C ALA A 65 -9.68 -7.03 0.54
N MET A 66 -8.82 -7.74 -0.20
CA MET A 66 -7.37 -7.64 -0.05
C MET A 66 -6.86 -6.22 -0.36
N ARG A 67 -7.36 -5.60 -1.44
CA ARG A 67 -7.01 -4.22 -1.80
C ARG A 67 -7.35 -3.23 -0.69
N LYS A 68 -8.53 -3.38 -0.06
CA LYS A 68 -8.94 -2.57 1.09
C LYS A 68 -7.99 -2.76 2.27
N SER A 69 -7.57 -3.98 2.56
CA SER A 69 -6.61 -4.26 3.64
C SER A 69 -5.26 -3.56 3.40
N PHE A 70 -4.72 -3.66 2.18
CA PHE A 70 -3.50 -2.92 1.82
C PHE A 70 -3.68 -1.40 1.90
N PHE A 71 -4.83 -0.88 1.49
CA PHE A 71 -5.11 0.55 1.59
C PHE A 71 -5.16 1.02 3.05
N THR A 72 -5.83 0.29 3.94
CA THR A 72 -5.86 0.60 5.38
C THR A 72 -4.44 0.59 5.97
N PHE A 73 -3.61 -0.39 5.60
CA PHE A 73 -2.21 -0.43 6.01
C PHE A 73 -1.45 0.81 5.51
N PHE A 74 -1.56 1.12 4.22
CA PHE A 74 -0.91 2.26 3.57
C PHE A 74 -1.35 3.58 4.22
N GLU A 75 -2.64 3.78 4.43
CA GLU A 75 -3.19 4.94 5.13
C GLU A 75 -2.57 5.12 6.52
N GLY A 76 -2.38 4.02 7.26
CA GLY A 76 -1.71 4.05 8.57
C GLY A 76 -0.25 4.50 8.52
N GLN A 77 0.42 4.39 7.37
CA GLN A 77 1.79 4.87 7.17
C GLN A 77 1.87 6.37 6.82
N VAL A 78 0.73 7.01 6.51
CA VAL A 78 0.70 8.42 6.06
C VAL A 78 0.36 9.35 7.23
N PRO A 79 1.09 10.47 7.42
CA PRO A 79 0.75 11.47 8.43
C PRO A 79 -0.67 12.00 8.27
N LYS A 80 -1.34 12.26 9.40
CA LYS A 80 -2.68 12.86 9.42
C LYS A 80 -2.65 14.35 9.02
N GLY A 81 -3.76 14.83 8.46
CA GLY A 81 -3.96 16.24 8.09
C GLY A 81 -3.78 16.51 6.60
N LEU A 82 -4.58 17.44 6.06
CA LEU A 82 -4.71 17.67 4.61
C LEU A 82 -3.36 18.00 3.96
N HIS A 83 -2.65 18.99 4.51
CA HIS A 83 -1.36 19.41 3.97
C HIS A 83 -0.33 18.28 3.99
N ALA A 84 -0.24 17.52 5.09
CA ALA A 84 0.72 16.45 5.24
C ALA A 84 0.43 15.26 4.29
N ARG A 85 -0.85 14.89 4.13
CA ARG A 85 -1.26 13.87 3.15
C ARG A 85 -1.00 14.32 1.72
N LEU A 86 -1.31 15.57 1.38
CA LEU A 86 -1.06 16.12 0.04
C LEU A 86 0.44 16.13 -0.29
N HIS A 87 1.25 16.61 0.64
CA HIS A 87 2.71 16.57 0.51
C HIS A 87 3.22 15.13 0.38
N HIS A 88 2.66 14.18 1.14
CA HIS A 88 3.04 12.77 1.02
C HIS A 88 2.76 12.23 -0.38
N VAL A 89 1.52 12.41 -0.87
CA VAL A 89 1.07 11.90 -2.17
C VAL A 89 1.86 12.49 -3.33
N ILE A 90 2.14 13.80 -3.31
CA ILE A 90 2.75 14.51 -4.44
C ILE A 90 4.29 14.47 -4.39
N ALA A 91 4.89 14.64 -3.20
CA ALA A 91 6.31 14.93 -3.09
C ALA A 91 7.15 13.83 -2.43
N LYS A 92 6.54 12.87 -1.71
CA LYS A 92 7.28 11.81 -1.00
C LYS A 92 7.04 10.41 -1.54
N GLN A 93 5.82 10.08 -1.94
CA GLN A 93 5.46 8.72 -2.29
C GLN A 93 6.03 8.30 -3.65
N GLU A 94 6.79 7.21 -3.68
CA GLU A 94 7.19 6.54 -4.93
C GLU A 94 6.01 5.76 -5.50
N TRP A 95 5.52 6.14 -6.68
CA TRP A 95 4.37 5.51 -7.34
C TRP A 95 4.75 4.51 -8.44
N ASP A 96 6.02 4.42 -8.82
CA ASP A 96 6.51 3.64 -9.97
C ASP A 96 6.03 2.18 -9.98
N SER A 97 5.99 1.53 -8.81
CA SER A 97 5.54 0.14 -8.66
C SER A 97 4.08 -0.10 -9.10
N ILE A 98 3.27 0.95 -9.17
CA ILE A 98 1.88 0.93 -9.63
C ILE A 98 1.61 2.00 -10.68
N GLY A 99 2.66 2.49 -11.36
CA GLY A 99 2.57 3.61 -12.32
C GLY A 99 1.76 3.30 -13.58
N ASP A 100 1.57 2.01 -13.88
CA ASP A 100 0.70 1.48 -14.94
C ASP A 100 -0.78 1.34 -14.51
N SER A 101 -1.13 1.85 -13.32
CA SER A 101 -2.48 1.83 -12.78
C SER A 101 -2.99 3.24 -12.49
N TYR A 102 -4.27 3.36 -12.12
CA TYR A 102 -4.87 4.62 -11.69
C TYR A 102 -4.42 5.02 -10.27
N TRP A 103 -3.11 5.08 -10.02
CA TRP A 103 -2.51 5.28 -8.69
C TRP A 103 -3.01 6.56 -7.98
N LEU A 104 -3.31 7.61 -8.74
CA LEU A 104 -3.83 8.87 -8.21
C LEU A 104 -5.14 8.69 -7.43
N LYS A 105 -5.94 7.66 -7.74
CA LYS A 105 -7.17 7.33 -7.00
C LYS A 105 -6.89 7.07 -5.52
N HIS A 106 -5.75 6.46 -5.18
CA HIS A 106 -5.38 6.18 -3.80
C HIS A 106 -5.00 7.47 -3.06
N GLY A 107 -4.33 8.39 -3.74
CA GLY A 107 -4.04 9.72 -3.20
C GLY A 107 -5.32 10.51 -2.95
N VAL A 108 -6.28 10.46 -3.88
CA VAL A 108 -7.59 11.09 -3.71
C VAL A 108 -8.37 10.45 -2.56
N GLU A 109 -8.39 9.13 -2.45
CA GLU A 109 -9.05 8.40 -1.36
C GLU A 109 -8.45 8.75 0.01
N LEU A 110 -7.12 8.87 0.13
CA LEU A 110 -6.47 9.37 1.34
C LEU A 110 -6.92 10.79 1.71
N ILE A 111 -7.13 11.65 0.69
CA ILE A 111 -7.57 13.02 0.89
C ILE A 111 -9.03 13.06 1.35
N LEU A 112 -9.90 12.33 0.66
CA LEU A 112 -11.33 12.27 0.94
C LEU A 112 -11.66 11.59 2.27
N ASN A 113 -10.86 10.61 2.72
CA ASN A 113 -11.03 9.98 4.04
C ASN A 113 -10.80 10.94 5.22
N MET A 114 -10.29 12.15 4.97
CA MET A 114 -10.25 13.21 6.00
C MET A 114 -11.54 14.02 6.09
N ALA A 115 -12.39 14.00 5.06
CA ALA A 115 -13.67 14.69 5.11
C ALA A 115 -14.51 14.08 6.22
N ARG A 116 -15.04 14.95 7.10
CA ARG A 116 -15.84 14.46 8.20
C ARG A 116 -17.22 14.08 7.67
N ALA A 117 -17.65 12.86 7.96
CA ALA A 117 -18.95 12.37 7.51
C ALA A 117 -20.14 13.12 8.16
N ASP A 118 -19.89 13.86 9.24
CA ASP A 118 -20.87 14.65 9.99
C ASP A 118 -21.06 16.07 9.45
N GLU A 119 -20.25 16.51 8.49
CA GLU A 119 -20.31 17.85 7.93
C GLU A 119 -21.17 17.87 6.65
N PRO A 120 -22.28 18.64 6.60
CA PRO A 120 -23.09 18.75 5.40
C PRO A 120 -22.23 19.25 4.24
N LEU A 121 -22.25 18.53 3.12
CA LEU A 121 -21.65 18.98 1.87
C LEU A 121 -22.41 20.23 1.40
N GLY A 122 -21.90 21.41 1.76
CA GLY A 122 -22.53 22.71 1.45
C GLY A 122 -22.99 23.53 2.67
N GLY A 123 -22.64 23.14 3.89
CA GLY A 123 -22.87 23.95 5.08
C GLY A 123 -21.94 25.17 5.16
N GLY A 124 -22.14 26.15 4.28
CA GLY A 124 -21.71 27.52 4.60
C GLY A 124 -22.50 28.07 5.80
N PRO A 125 -22.04 29.16 6.44
CA PRO A 125 -22.88 29.88 7.39
C PRO A 125 -24.21 30.33 6.76
#